data_AF-A0A285ELJ0-F1
#
_entry.id   AF-A0A285ELJ0-F1
#
_cell.length_a   1.000
_cell.length_b   1.000
_cell.length_c   1.000
_cell.angle_alpha   90.00
_cell.angle_beta   90.00
_cell.angle_gamma   90.00
#
_symmetry.space_group_name_H-M   'P 1'
#
loop_
_entity.id
_entity.type
_entity.pdbx_description
1 polymer ?
#
loop_
_entity_poly.entity_id
_entity_poly.type
_entity_poly.pdbx_seq_one_letter_code
_entity_poly.pdbx_strand_id
1 'polypeptide(L)'
;MTEVVYRLYETVDELSRVIENARNVPMSGGSCMVPRDILLDLLDDLRENLPDDVHKAGAIVEQRTEILQQAQAEAERLTGRTRSESEQVVGAARRQREEILGTARRQRDELLAQAQGEAEDLLARAEEEAARIVEEARGHHEAVLADAQVQHAEIVAAAHAEHERLVGETEVYRGAVVRADELGAQTIADVNRMRAEVDEYVDTRLADFGTTLERMLRSVEKARSTLREP
;
A
#
# COMPACT_ATOMS: atom_id res chain seq x y z
N MET A 1 -23.42 -98.99 2.55
CA MET A 1 -24.06 -97.84 1.86
C MET A 1 -24.70 -98.26 0.54
N THR A 2 -24.01 -98.99 -0.34
CA THR A 2 -24.60 -99.53 -1.57
C THR A 2 -25.69 -100.59 -1.33
N GLU A 3 -25.49 -101.55 -0.42
CA GLU A 3 -26.45 -102.64 -0.16
C GLU A 3 -27.82 -102.16 0.34
N VAL A 4 -27.85 -101.21 1.28
CA VAL A 4 -29.10 -100.63 1.83
C VAL A 4 -29.84 -99.81 0.77
N VAL A 5 -29.10 -99.07 -0.07
CA VAL A 5 -29.69 -98.30 -1.18
C VAL A 5 -30.28 -99.23 -2.24
N TYR A 6 -29.59 -100.33 -2.59
CA TYR A 6 -30.12 -101.35 -3.50
C TYR A 6 -31.39 -102.01 -2.93
N ARG A 7 -31.41 -102.32 -1.63
CA ARG A 7 -32.58 -102.91 -0.96
C ARG A 7 -33.78 -101.98 -0.95
N LEU A 8 -33.57 -100.68 -0.72
CA LEU A 8 -34.63 -99.67 -0.80
C LEU A 8 -35.23 -99.60 -2.22
N TYR A 9 -34.40 -99.54 -3.26
CA TYR A 9 -34.88 -99.55 -4.64
C TYR A 9 -35.60 -100.85 -4.98
N GLU A 10 -35.15 -101.99 -4.45
CA GLU A 10 -35.81 -103.28 -4.60
C GLU A 10 -37.19 -103.31 -3.93
N THR A 11 -37.32 -102.80 -2.70
CA THR A 11 -38.61 -102.67 -2.02
C THR A 11 -39.56 -101.72 -2.76
N VAL A 12 -39.06 -100.61 -3.33
CA VAL A 12 -39.85 -99.69 -4.18
C VAL A 12 -40.31 -100.38 -5.47
N ASP A 13 -39.43 -101.13 -6.12
CA ASP A 13 -39.75 -101.89 -7.33
C ASP A 13 -40.75 -103.01 -7.03
N GLU A 14 -40.64 -103.67 -5.89
CA GLU A 14 -41.58 -104.70 -5.45
C GLU A 14 -42.96 -104.12 -5.11
N LEU A 15 -43.00 -102.97 -4.43
CA LEU A 15 -44.23 -102.23 -4.16
C LEU A 15 -44.90 -101.78 -5.47
N SER A 16 -44.09 -101.33 -6.45
CA SER A 16 -44.57 -100.98 -7.78
C SER A 16 -45.14 -102.21 -8.51
N ARG A 17 -44.46 -103.36 -8.47
CA ARG A 17 -44.94 -104.62 -9.06
C ARG A 17 -46.23 -105.12 -8.44
N VAL A 18 -46.39 -105.01 -7.12
CA VAL A 18 -47.64 -105.39 -6.42
C VAL A 18 -48.80 -104.52 -6.89
N ILE A 19 -48.58 -103.22 -7.08
CA ILE A 19 -49.60 -102.29 -7.60
C ILE A 19 -49.90 -102.55 -9.08
N GLU A 20 -48.88 -102.77 -9.91
CA GLU A 20 -49.05 -103.04 -11.35
C GLU A 20 -49.79 -104.36 -11.63
N ASN A 21 -49.58 -105.39 -10.80
CA ASN A 21 -50.25 -106.69 -10.94
C ASN A 21 -51.54 -106.82 -10.11
N ALA A 22 -51.96 -105.75 -9.44
CA ALA A 22 -53.15 -105.75 -8.60
C ALA A 22 -54.41 -105.98 -9.42
N ARG A 23 -55.37 -106.72 -8.85
CA ARG A 23 -56.57 -107.12 -9.57
C ARG A 23 -57.51 -105.93 -9.73
N ASN A 24 -57.80 -105.53 -10.95
CA ASN A 24 -58.76 -104.45 -11.21
C ASN A 24 -60.16 -104.85 -10.74
N VAL A 25 -60.80 -103.94 -10.00
CA VAL A 25 -62.16 -104.15 -9.51
C VAL A 25 -63.13 -103.71 -10.62
N PRO A 26 -64.04 -104.59 -11.09
CA PRO A 26 -64.99 -104.21 -12.15
C PRO A 26 -65.87 -103.04 -11.71
N MET A 27 -66.14 -102.11 -12.64
CA MET A 27 -66.95 -100.89 -12.44
C MET A 27 -66.35 -99.82 -11.50
N SER A 28 -65.07 -99.91 -11.12
CA SER A 28 -64.43 -98.97 -10.17
C SER A 28 -63.56 -97.84 -10.79
N GLY A 29 -63.53 -97.70 -12.12
CA GLY A 29 -62.87 -96.58 -12.80
C GLY A 29 -61.35 -96.48 -12.59
N GLY A 30 -60.66 -97.61 -12.52
CA GLY A 30 -59.19 -97.66 -12.36
C GLY A 30 -58.71 -98.02 -10.94
N SER A 31 -59.62 -98.42 -10.04
CA SER A 31 -59.23 -98.92 -8.72
C SER A 31 -58.86 -100.41 -8.79
N CYS A 32 -57.69 -100.72 -8.25
CA CYS A 32 -57.19 -102.09 -8.12
C CYS A 32 -57.29 -102.55 -6.66
N MET A 33 -57.53 -103.85 -6.48
CA MET A 33 -57.54 -104.50 -5.19
C MET A 33 -56.14 -105.05 -4.92
N VAL A 34 -55.49 -104.47 -3.92
CA VAL A 34 -54.18 -104.90 -3.42
C VAL A 34 -54.33 -105.63 -2.09
N PRO A 35 -53.54 -106.68 -1.83
CA PRO A 35 -53.44 -107.31 -0.52
C PRO A 35 -52.91 -106.29 0.49
N ARG A 36 -53.78 -105.84 1.40
CA ARG A 36 -53.49 -104.76 2.35
C ARG A 36 -52.33 -105.08 3.28
N ASP A 37 -52.24 -106.33 3.72
CA ASP A 37 -51.16 -106.90 4.53
C ASP A 37 -49.81 -106.75 3.82
N ILE A 38 -49.69 -107.27 2.60
CA ILE A 38 -48.45 -107.19 1.81
C ILE A 38 -48.05 -105.74 1.53
N LEU A 39 -49.02 -104.87 1.23
CA LEU A 39 -48.74 -103.46 0.95
C LEU A 39 -48.26 -102.70 2.19
N LEU A 40 -48.80 -103.00 3.37
CA LEU A 40 -48.36 -102.41 4.62
C LEU A 40 -46.98 -102.93 5.02
N ASP A 41 -46.71 -104.23 4.85
CA ASP A 41 -45.39 -104.82 5.10
C ASP A 41 -44.32 -104.19 4.21
N LEU A 42 -44.58 -104.01 2.91
CA LEU A 42 -43.64 -103.34 2.00
C LEU A 42 -43.47 -101.84 2.33
N LEU A 43 -44.50 -101.16 2.83
CA LEU A 43 -44.39 -99.76 3.28
C LEU A 43 -43.61 -99.64 4.59
N ASP A 44 -43.75 -100.61 5.50
CA ASP A 44 -43.01 -100.68 6.75
C ASP A 44 -41.55 -101.07 6.48
N ASP A 45 -41.29 -102.00 5.57
CA ASP A 45 -39.94 -102.32 5.06
C ASP A 45 -39.31 -101.10 4.38
N LEU A 46 -40.06 -100.34 3.57
CA LEU A 46 -39.56 -99.11 2.96
C LEU A 46 -39.19 -98.05 4.01
N ARG A 47 -39.99 -97.96 5.10
CA ARG A 47 -39.74 -97.04 6.22
C ARG A 47 -38.56 -97.48 7.09
N GLU A 48 -38.42 -98.77 7.37
CA GLU A 48 -37.33 -99.32 8.18
C GLU A 48 -36.00 -99.36 7.40
N ASN A 49 -36.05 -99.57 6.09
CA ASN A 49 -34.87 -99.54 5.22
C ASN A 49 -34.56 -98.14 4.66
N LEU A 50 -35.38 -97.12 4.99
CA LEU A 50 -35.09 -95.73 4.65
C LEU A 50 -33.77 -95.37 5.33
N PRO A 51 -32.69 -95.10 4.56
CA PRO A 51 -31.37 -95.03 5.16
C PRO A 51 -31.32 -93.90 6.18
N ASP A 52 -30.75 -94.16 7.37
CA ASP A 52 -30.47 -93.13 8.38
C ASP A 52 -29.78 -91.90 7.76
N ASP A 53 -29.00 -92.12 6.69
CA ASP A 53 -28.29 -91.09 5.94
C ASP A 53 -29.23 -90.10 5.22
N VAL A 54 -30.44 -90.50 4.80
CA VAL A 54 -31.45 -89.62 4.19
C VAL A 54 -32.08 -88.72 5.25
N HIS A 55 -32.41 -89.27 6.42
CA HIS A 55 -32.91 -88.48 7.55
C HIS A 55 -31.84 -87.51 8.07
N LYS A 56 -30.59 -87.95 8.19
CA LYS A 56 -29.45 -87.09 8.52
C LYS A 56 -29.26 -86.00 7.48
N ALA A 57 -29.38 -86.31 6.19
CA ALA A 57 -29.28 -85.31 5.11
C ALA A 57 -30.37 -84.25 5.21
N GLY A 58 -31.62 -84.63 5.50
CA GLY A 58 -32.73 -83.69 5.73
C GLY A 58 -32.45 -82.74 6.90
N ALA A 59 -32.01 -83.29 8.04
CA ALA A 59 -31.64 -82.51 9.22
C ALA A 59 -30.46 -81.56 8.95
N ILE A 60 -29.46 -82.00 8.18
CA ILE A 60 -28.32 -81.15 7.75
C ILE A 60 -28.81 -80.00 6.86
N VAL A 61 -29.74 -80.24 5.94
CA VAL A 61 -30.30 -79.19 5.07
C VAL A 61 -31.09 -78.17 5.88
N GLU A 62 -31.90 -78.63 6.84
CA GLU A 62 -32.67 -77.76 7.74
C GLU A 62 -31.74 -76.92 8.62
N GLN A 63 -30.77 -77.55 9.28
CA GLN A 63 -29.74 -76.87 10.07
C GLN A 63 -28.94 -75.87 9.24
N ARG A 64 -28.55 -76.24 8.01
CA ARG A 64 -27.87 -75.31 7.08
C ARG A 64 -28.75 -74.11 6.74
N THR A 65 -30.04 -74.34 6.51
CA THR A 65 -30.99 -73.26 6.19
C THR A 65 -31.12 -72.29 7.36
N GLU A 66 -31.21 -72.81 8.58
CA GLU A 66 -31.24 -72.01 9.80
C GLU A 66 -29.94 -71.20 9.98
N ILE A 67 -28.77 -71.83 9.80
CA ILE A 67 -27.46 -71.16 9.86
C ILE A 67 -27.39 -70.02 8.82
N LEU A 68 -27.84 -70.25 7.59
CA LEU A 68 -27.82 -69.22 6.54
C LEU A 68 -28.74 -68.05 6.88
N GLN A 69 -29.93 -68.31 7.41
CA GLN A 69 -30.85 -67.25 7.85
C GLN A 69 -30.27 -66.44 9.01
N GLN A 70 -29.68 -67.10 10.00
CA GLN A 70 -29.01 -66.43 11.12
C GLN A 70 -27.82 -65.60 10.65
N ALA A 71 -26.99 -66.14 9.77
CA ALA A 71 -25.85 -65.43 9.21
C ALA A 71 -26.28 -64.21 8.38
N GLN A 72 -27.36 -64.33 7.60
CA GLN A 72 -27.93 -63.23 6.82
C GLN A 72 -28.48 -62.13 7.74
N ALA A 73 -29.27 -62.49 8.75
CA ALA A 73 -29.81 -61.54 9.72
C ALA A 73 -28.69 -60.82 10.49
N GLU A 74 -27.64 -61.53 10.88
CA GLU A 74 -26.50 -60.93 11.58
C GLU A 74 -25.68 -60.01 10.65
N ALA A 75 -25.51 -60.38 9.39
CA ALA A 75 -24.84 -59.54 8.39
C ALA A 75 -25.61 -58.23 8.13
N GLU A 76 -26.93 -58.30 8.00
CA GLU A 76 -27.80 -57.13 7.86
C GLU A 76 -27.73 -56.23 9.11
N ARG A 77 -27.78 -56.83 10.30
CA ARG A 77 -27.66 -56.10 11.57
C ARG A 77 -26.30 -55.40 11.69
N LEU A 78 -25.21 -56.09 11.35
CA LEU A 78 -23.87 -55.52 11.40
C LEU A 78 -23.73 -54.36 10.39
N THR A 79 -24.20 -54.57 9.16
CA THR A 79 -24.16 -53.55 8.10
C THR A 79 -24.98 -52.31 8.49
N GLY A 80 -26.18 -52.52 9.04
CA GLY A 80 -27.03 -51.43 9.53
C GLY A 80 -26.36 -50.64 10.66
N ARG A 81 -25.74 -51.35 11.62
CA ARG A 81 -25.00 -50.71 12.71
C ARG A 81 -23.81 -49.90 12.21
N THR A 82 -22.96 -50.48 11.37
CA THR A 82 -21.78 -49.80 10.80
C THR A 82 -22.18 -48.60 9.96
N ARG A 83 -23.29 -48.69 9.20
CA ARG A 83 -23.81 -47.55 8.43
C ARG A 83 -24.27 -46.43 9.36
N SER A 84 -25.04 -46.73 10.40
CA SER A 84 -25.49 -45.74 11.39
C SER A 84 -24.31 -45.08 12.10
N GLU A 85 -23.32 -45.87 12.54
CA GLU A 85 -22.10 -45.35 13.17
C GLU A 85 -21.34 -44.42 12.22
N SER A 86 -21.19 -44.82 10.94
CA SER A 86 -20.53 -44.01 9.92
C SER A 86 -21.26 -42.68 9.67
N GLU A 87 -22.58 -42.71 9.56
CA GLU A 87 -23.41 -41.52 9.39
C GLU A 87 -23.30 -40.57 10.60
N GLN A 88 -23.24 -41.12 11.82
CA GLN A 88 -23.01 -40.34 13.03
C GLN A 88 -21.62 -39.69 13.07
N VAL A 89 -20.56 -40.43 12.74
CA VAL A 89 -19.19 -39.91 12.70
C VAL A 89 -19.04 -38.81 11.65
N VAL A 90 -19.56 -39.04 10.44
CA VAL A 90 -19.54 -38.03 9.36
C VAL A 90 -20.35 -36.80 9.76
N GLY A 91 -21.51 -36.99 10.38
CA GLY A 91 -22.34 -35.90 10.89
C GLY A 91 -21.63 -35.07 11.97
N ALA A 92 -20.96 -35.73 12.92
CA ALA A 92 -20.19 -35.06 13.96
C ALA A 92 -19.01 -34.28 13.39
N ALA A 93 -18.24 -34.90 12.47
CA ALA A 93 -17.12 -34.25 11.80
C ALA A 93 -17.56 -33.02 10.98
N ARG A 94 -18.71 -33.09 10.31
CA ARG A 94 -19.27 -31.95 9.56
C ARG A 94 -19.65 -30.78 10.47
N ARG A 95 -20.31 -31.06 11.60
CA ARG A 95 -20.67 -30.02 12.61
C ARG A 95 -19.41 -29.36 13.18
N GLN A 96 -18.44 -30.16 13.61
CA GLN A 96 -17.17 -29.63 14.14
C GLN A 96 -16.45 -28.77 13.11
N ARG A 97 -16.39 -29.20 11.84
CA ARG A 97 -15.82 -28.41 10.74
C ARG A 97 -16.55 -27.07 10.57
N GLU A 98 -17.89 -27.06 10.61
CA GLU A 98 -18.69 -25.84 10.49
C GLU A 98 -18.46 -24.87 11.64
N GLU A 99 -18.33 -25.37 12.87
CA GLU A 99 -17.96 -24.57 14.04
C GLU A 99 -16.56 -23.94 13.88
N ILE A 100 -15.56 -24.73 13.49
CA ILE A 100 -14.19 -24.24 13.26
C ILE A 100 -14.18 -23.18 12.17
N LEU A 101 -14.83 -23.44 11.03
CA LEU A 101 -14.91 -22.47 9.93
C LEU A 101 -15.69 -21.22 10.33
N GLY A 102 -16.74 -21.35 11.14
CA GLY A 102 -17.50 -20.22 11.66
C GLY A 102 -16.65 -19.32 12.57
N THR A 103 -15.89 -19.92 13.49
CA THR A 103 -14.97 -19.20 14.38
C THR A 103 -13.83 -18.55 13.59
N ALA A 104 -13.20 -19.29 12.68
CA ALA A 104 -12.12 -18.76 11.85
C ALA A 104 -12.59 -17.59 10.97
N ARG A 105 -13.81 -17.65 10.41
CA ARG A 105 -14.41 -16.54 9.65
C ARG A 105 -14.63 -15.30 10.52
N ARG A 106 -15.21 -15.46 11.71
CA ARG A 106 -15.40 -14.34 12.66
C ARG A 106 -14.07 -13.70 13.04
N GLN A 107 -13.07 -14.51 13.41
CA GLN A 107 -11.74 -14.01 13.74
C GLN A 107 -11.09 -13.28 12.57
N ARG A 108 -11.19 -13.81 11.36
CA ARG A 108 -10.70 -13.13 10.15
C ARG A 108 -11.40 -11.79 9.96
N ASP A 109 -12.72 -11.75 10.07
CA ASP A 109 -13.50 -10.53 9.83
C ASP A 109 -13.18 -9.46 10.89
N GLU A 110 -12.99 -9.87 12.15
CA GLU A 110 -12.52 -9.01 13.24
C GLU A 110 -11.11 -8.46 12.98
N LEU A 111 -10.16 -9.32 12.58
CA LEU A 111 -8.80 -8.90 12.23
C LEU A 111 -8.77 -7.92 11.06
N LEU A 112 -9.61 -8.15 10.03
CA LEU A 112 -9.72 -7.24 8.90
C LEU A 112 -10.29 -5.90 9.32
N ALA A 113 -11.34 -5.89 10.15
CA ALA A 113 -11.92 -4.64 10.66
C ALA A 113 -10.93 -3.86 11.52
N GLN A 114 -10.19 -4.55 12.39
CA GLN A 114 -9.14 -3.93 13.21
C GLN A 114 -8.02 -3.35 12.33
N ALA A 115 -7.50 -4.12 11.37
CA ALA A 115 -6.44 -3.66 10.49
C ALA A 115 -6.88 -2.47 9.61
N GLN A 116 -8.14 -2.44 9.19
CA GLN A 116 -8.72 -1.30 8.47
C GLN A 116 -8.78 -0.06 9.36
N GLY A 117 -9.27 -0.18 10.60
CA GLY A 117 -9.28 0.93 11.54
C GLY A 117 -7.88 1.47 11.87
N GLU A 118 -6.91 0.58 12.10
CA GLU A 118 -5.52 0.98 12.35
C GLU A 118 -4.90 1.70 11.15
N ALA A 119 -5.21 1.27 9.92
CA ALA A 119 -4.75 1.93 8.71
C ALA A 119 -5.38 3.31 8.52
N GLU A 120 -6.67 3.46 8.78
CA GLU A 120 -7.38 4.74 8.76
C GLU A 120 -6.79 5.72 9.79
N ASP A 121 -6.56 5.27 11.02
CA ASP A 121 -5.95 6.08 12.08
C ASP A 121 -4.50 6.48 11.77
N LEU A 122 -3.74 5.61 11.09
CA LEU A 122 -2.38 5.93 10.65
C LEU A 122 -2.40 7.00 9.54
N LEU A 123 -3.29 6.86 8.56
CA LEU A 123 -3.44 7.82 7.47
C LEU A 123 -3.88 9.19 8.00
N ALA A 124 -4.87 9.24 8.89
CA ALA A 124 -5.33 10.49 9.50
C ALA A 124 -4.20 11.22 10.23
N ARG A 125 -3.40 10.50 11.02
CA ARG A 125 -2.23 11.07 11.71
C ARG A 125 -1.16 11.57 10.74
N ALA A 126 -0.90 10.81 9.68
CA ALA A 126 0.07 11.20 8.66
C ALA A 126 -0.38 12.45 7.89
N GLU A 127 -1.66 12.57 7.58
CA GLU A 127 -2.25 13.76 6.94
C GLU A 127 -2.16 14.99 7.84
N GLU A 128 -2.48 14.85 9.13
CA GLU A 128 -2.36 15.94 10.11
C GLU A 128 -0.91 16.40 10.25
N GLU A 129 0.04 15.46 10.35
CA GLU A 129 1.46 15.78 10.44
C GLU A 129 1.99 16.44 9.16
N ALA A 130 1.58 15.95 7.99
CA ALA A 130 1.94 16.55 6.71
C ALA A 130 1.40 17.98 6.59
N ALA A 131 0.15 18.22 6.99
CA ALA A 131 -0.45 19.55 7.01
C ALA A 131 0.33 20.49 7.94
N ARG A 132 0.70 20.03 9.15
CA ARG A 132 1.51 20.80 10.10
C ARG A 132 2.87 21.19 9.51
N ILE A 133 3.57 20.24 8.88
CA ILE A 133 4.89 20.49 8.26
C ILE A 133 4.76 21.52 7.13
N VAL A 134 3.72 21.43 6.30
CA VAL A 134 3.51 22.38 5.21
C VAL A 134 3.24 23.78 5.74
N GLU A 135 2.40 23.92 6.78
CA GLU A 135 2.13 25.22 7.40
C GLU A 135 3.38 25.82 8.05
N GLU A 136 4.17 25.02 8.78
CA GLU A 136 5.44 25.47 9.35
C GLU A 136 6.44 25.91 8.27
N ALA A 137 6.57 25.13 7.20
CA ALA A 137 7.45 25.45 6.08
C ALA A 137 7.03 26.74 5.36
N ARG A 138 5.71 26.97 5.19
CA ARG A 138 5.17 28.22 4.63
C ARG A 138 5.50 29.40 5.52
N GLY A 139 5.24 29.30 6.82
CA GLY A 139 5.56 30.37 7.78
C GLY A 139 7.05 30.69 7.82
N HIS A 140 7.91 29.68 7.78
CA HIS A 140 9.37 29.89 7.71
C HIS A 140 9.78 30.56 6.41
N HIS A 141 9.23 30.12 5.28
CA HIS A 141 9.50 30.72 3.98
C HIS A 141 9.10 32.20 3.92
N GLU A 142 7.91 32.54 4.42
CA GLU A 142 7.44 33.93 4.52
C GLU A 142 8.34 34.77 5.42
N ALA A 143 8.77 34.25 6.56
CA ALA A 143 9.69 34.94 7.46
C ALA A 143 11.05 35.23 6.80
N VAL A 144 11.61 34.26 6.08
CA VAL A 144 12.87 34.43 5.34
C VAL A 144 12.72 35.46 4.22
N LEU A 145 11.60 35.46 3.49
CA LEU A 145 11.35 36.47 2.46
C LEU A 145 11.21 37.87 3.06
N ALA A 146 10.50 38.01 4.18
CA ALA A 146 10.35 39.29 4.86
C ALA A 146 11.71 39.83 5.35
N ASP A 147 12.52 38.99 5.99
CA ASP A 147 13.88 39.36 6.42
C ASP A 147 14.77 39.76 5.23
N ALA A 148 14.75 38.97 4.16
CA ALA A 148 15.50 39.27 2.94
C ALA A 148 15.07 40.60 2.30
N GLN A 149 13.77 40.93 2.32
CA GLN A 149 13.25 42.19 1.81
C GLN A 149 13.72 43.38 2.66
N VAL A 150 13.74 43.24 3.99
CA VAL A 150 14.26 44.26 4.90
C VAL A 150 15.75 44.50 4.64
N GLN A 151 16.56 43.44 4.61
CA GLN A 151 17.99 43.55 4.33
C GLN A 151 18.27 44.16 2.95
N HIS A 152 17.49 43.76 1.93
CA HIS A 152 17.62 44.34 0.60
C HIS A 152 17.33 45.85 0.60
N ALA A 153 16.25 46.28 1.27
CA ALA A 153 15.90 47.69 1.39
C ALA A 153 16.99 48.49 2.12
N GLU A 154 17.58 47.93 3.18
CA GLU A 154 18.69 48.55 3.91
C GLU A 154 19.94 48.72 3.04
N ILE A 155 20.32 47.67 2.28
CA ILE A 155 21.46 47.72 1.36
C ILE A 155 21.25 48.78 0.28
N VAL A 156 20.05 48.83 -0.30
CA VAL A 156 19.69 49.83 -1.33
C VAL A 156 19.74 51.24 -0.75
N ALA A 157 19.19 51.45 0.46
CA ALA A 157 19.23 52.75 1.13
C ALA A 157 20.67 53.19 1.44
N ALA A 158 21.50 52.28 1.96
CA ALA A 158 22.91 52.55 2.23
C ALA A 158 23.69 52.88 0.95
N ALA A 159 23.44 52.13 -0.13
CA ALA A 159 24.06 52.38 -1.43
C ALA A 159 23.68 53.75 -2.01
N HIS A 160 22.40 54.16 -1.88
CA HIS A 160 21.96 55.49 -2.30
C HIS A 160 22.60 56.61 -1.48
N ALA A 161 22.63 56.49 -0.16
CA ALA A 161 23.26 57.48 0.72
C ALA A 161 24.75 57.65 0.40
N GLU A 162 25.46 56.55 0.16
CA GLU A 162 26.86 56.59 -0.23
C GLU A 162 27.08 57.17 -1.63
N HIS A 163 26.20 56.86 -2.58
CA HIS A 163 26.24 57.46 -3.91
C HIS A 163 26.05 58.99 -3.85
N GLU A 164 25.06 59.46 -3.09
CA GLU A 164 24.83 60.90 -2.89
C GLU A 164 26.04 61.58 -2.25
N ARG A 165 26.68 60.94 -1.25
CA ARG A 165 27.91 61.43 -0.63
C ARG A 165 29.04 61.61 -1.66
N LEU A 166 29.29 60.59 -2.48
CA LEU A 166 30.36 60.61 -3.50
C LEU A 166 30.10 61.65 -4.59
N VAL A 167 28.85 61.81 -5.03
CA VAL A 167 28.46 62.85 -5.99
C VAL A 167 28.69 64.24 -5.38
N GLY A 168 28.23 64.46 -4.14
CA GLY A 168 28.44 65.72 -3.43
C GLY A 168 29.92 66.08 -3.27
N GLU A 169 30.77 65.13 -2.90
CA GLU A 169 32.22 65.33 -2.82
C GLU A 169 32.84 65.71 -4.18
N THR A 170 32.38 65.07 -5.26
CA THR A 170 32.84 65.36 -6.62
C THR A 170 32.41 66.76 -7.06
N GLU A 171 31.18 67.19 -6.75
CA GLU A 171 30.68 68.53 -7.08
C GLU A 171 31.40 69.63 -6.30
N VAL A 172 31.64 69.43 -4.99
CA VAL A 172 32.41 70.36 -4.17
C VAL A 172 33.83 70.50 -4.71
N TYR A 173 34.48 69.39 -5.07
CA TYR A 173 35.81 69.41 -5.66
C TYR A 173 35.82 70.19 -6.98
N ARG A 174 34.89 69.90 -7.91
CA ARG A 174 34.77 70.63 -9.18
C ARG A 174 34.52 72.13 -8.97
N GLY A 175 33.61 72.49 -8.07
CA GLY A 175 33.31 73.88 -7.74
C GLY A 175 34.51 74.61 -7.11
N ALA A 176 35.29 73.94 -6.27
CA ALA A 176 36.51 74.48 -5.71
C ALA A 176 37.58 74.75 -6.78
N VAL A 177 37.75 73.85 -7.75
CA VAL A 177 38.66 74.02 -8.89
C VAL A 177 38.24 75.23 -9.73
N VAL A 178 36.97 75.32 -10.12
CA VAL A 178 36.46 76.46 -10.90
C VAL A 178 36.67 77.79 -10.18
N ARG A 179 36.36 77.87 -8.89
CA ARG A 179 36.56 79.09 -8.09
C ARG A 179 38.04 79.47 -7.95
N ALA A 180 38.93 78.48 -7.84
CA ALA A 180 40.36 78.72 -7.80
C ALA A 180 40.87 79.32 -9.12
N ASP A 181 40.40 78.81 -10.26
CA ASP A 181 40.74 79.34 -11.58
C ASP A 181 40.21 80.78 -11.76
N GLU A 182 38.97 81.05 -11.35
CA GLU A 182 38.37 82.40 -11.37
C GLU A 182 39.14 83.40 -10.50
N LEU A 183 39.50 83.00 -9.26
CA LEU A 183 40.28 83.84 -8.36
C LEU A 183 41.68 84.11 -8.93
N GLY A 184 42.29 83.11 -9.56
CA GLY A 184 43.57 83.27 -10.26
C GLY A 184 43.47 84.29 -11.40
N ALA A 185 42.43 84.18 -12.23
CA ALA A 185 42.18 85.12 -13.32
C ALA A 185 41.92 86.55 -12.81
N GLN A 186 41.12 86.70 -11.74
CA GLN A 186 40.88 88.00 -11.09
C GLN A 186 42.17 88.60 -10.53
N THR A 187 42.98 87.80 -9.81
CA THR A 187 44.26 88.26 -9.25
C THR A 187 45.21 88.75 -10.34
N ILE A 188 45.29 88.04 -11.47
CA ILE A 188 46.10 88.47 -12.62
C ILE A 188 45.58 89.81 -13.17
N ALA A 189 44.27 89.96 -13.33
CA ALA A 189 43.66 91.21 -13.79
C ALA A 189 43.93 92.38 -12.82
N ASP A 190 43.82 92.13 -11.51
CA ASP A 190 44.05 93.12 -10.45
C ASP A 190 45.52 93.54 -10.38
N VAL A 191 46.46 92.59 -10.46
CA VAL A 191 47.90 92.88 -10.53
C VAL A 191 48.23 93.70 -11.76
N ASN A 192 47.68 93.37 -12.93
CA ASN A 192 47.90 94.13 -14.15
C ASN A 192 47.32 95.54 -14.05
N ARG A 193 46.14 95.69 -13.46
CA ARG A 193 45.51 96.99 -13.19
C ARG A 193 46.35 97.82 -12.21
N MET A 194 46.77 97.24 -11.09
CA MET A 194 47.57 97.92 -10.07
C MET A 194 48.93 98.34 -10.64
N ARG A 195 49.54 97.52 -11.51
CA ARG A 195 50.74 97.92 -12.26
C ARG A 195 50.49 99.11 -13.16
N ALA A 196 49.41 99.09 -13.95
CA ALA A 196 49.05 100.20 -14.82
C ALA A 196 48.77 101.50 -14.03
N GLU A 197 48.06 101.41 -12.89
CA GLU A 197 47.80 102.55 -11.99
C GLU A 197 49.10 103.10 -11.38
N VAL A 198 50.03 102.22 -10.97
CA VAL A 198 51.35 102.63 -10.47
C VAL A 198 52.17 103.29 -11.57
N ASP A 199 52.20 102.72 -12.77
CA ASP A 199 52.92 103.27 -13.92
C ASP A 199 52.37 104.66 -14.29
N GLU A 200 51.05 104.83 -14.34
CA GLU A 200 50.38 106.12 -14.58
C GLU A 200 50.68 107.14 -13.48
N TYR A 201 50.67 106.71 -12.20
CA TYR A 201 51.00 107.59 -11.08
C TYR A 201 52.46 108.05 -11.14
N VAL A 202 53.39 107.14 -11.46
CA VAL A 202 54.82 107.46 -11.63
C VAL A 202 55.01 108.44 -12.78
N ASP A 203 54.39 108.20 -13.93
CA ASP A 203 54.47 109.09 -15.10
C ASP A 203 53.94 110.49 -14.77
N THR A 204 52.76 110.56 -14.14
CA THR A 204 52.17 111.84 -13.69
C THR A 204 53.08 112.59 -12.73
N ARG A 205 53.65 111.90 -11.72
CA ARG A 205 54.58 112.53 -10.76
C ARG A 205 55.88 112.98 -11.40
N LEU A 206 56.42 112.22 -12.35
CA LEU A 206 57.61 112.61 -13.11
C LEU A 206 57.32 113.82 -14.01
N ALA A 207 56.16 113.89 -14.63
CA ALA A 207 55.72 115.06 -15.42
C ALA A 207 55.57 116.30 -14.53
N ASP A 208 54.89 116.20 -13.38
CA ASP A 208 54.77 117.29 -12.40
C ASP A 208 56.13 117.77 -11.88
N PHE A 209 57.05 116.83 -11.61
CA PHE A 209 58.41 117.15 -11.21
C PHE A 209 59.19 117.85 -12.34
N GLY A 210 59.05 117.37 -13.58
CA GLY A 210 59.63 117.97 -14.78
C GLY A 210 59.17 119.42 -14.99
N THR A 211 57.86 119.68 -14.91
CA THR A 211 57.31 121.04 -15.03
C THR A 211 57.79 121.96 -13.91
N THR A 212 57.95 121.43 -12.69
CA THR A 212 58.52 122.17 -11.55
C THR A 212 59.98 122.55 -11.79
N LEU A 213 60.80 121.61 -12.27
CA LEU A 213 62.20 121.86 -12.63
C LEU A 213 62.32 122.87 -13.77
N GLU A 214 61.50 122.78 -14.83
CA GLU A 214 61.48 123.79 -15.89
C GLU A 214 61.16 125.19 -15.38
N ARG A 215 60.22 125.30 -14.42
CA ARG A 215 59.87 126.58 -13.81
C ARG A 215 61.02 127.15 -12.99
N MET A 216 61.73 126.29 -12.24
CA MET A 216 62.95 126.68 -11.52
C MET A 216 64.06 127.10 -12.49
N LEU A 217 64.28 126.35 -13.57
CA LEU A 217 65.30 126.66 -14.58
C LEU A 217 65.02 128.01 -15.26
N ARG A 218 63.76 128.26 -15.66
CA ARG A 218 63.31 129.56 -16.18
C ARG A 218 63.51 130.69 -15.17
N SER A 219 63.27 130.44 -13.87
CA SER A 219 63.54 131.41 -12.81
C SER A 219 65.03 131.75 -12.69
N VAL A 220 65.91 130.73 -12.75
CA VAL A 220 67.37 130.89 -12.74
C VAL A 220 67.87 131.59 -13.99
N GLU A 221 67.38 131.24 -15.18
CA GLU A 221 67.72 131.92 -16.43
C GLU A 221 67.28 133.38 -16.43
N LYS A 222 66.08 133.66 -15.91
CA LYS A 222 65.58 135.03 -15.73
C LYS A 222 66.48 135.82 -14.79
N ALA A 223 66.85 135.25 -13.63
CA ALA A 223 67.81 135.84 -12.69
C ALA A 223 69.18 136.11 -13.35
N ARG A 224 69.65 135.19 -14.20
CA ARG A 224 70.90 135.33 -14.96
C ARG A 224 70.81 136.40 -16.06
N SER A 225 69.65 136.58 -16.69
CA SER A 225 69.42 137.64 -17.68
C SER A 225 69.37 139.03 -17.03
N THR A 226 68.76 139.17 -15.84
CA THR A 226 68.78 140.42 -15.06
C THR A 226 70.16 140.80 -14.53
N LEU A 227 71.11 139.85 -14.45
CA LEU A 227 72.52 140.12 -14.14
C LEU A 227 73.37 140.44 -15.38
N ARG A 228 72.80 140.38 -16.59
CA ARG A 228 73.48 140.61 -17.88
C ARG A 228 73.06 141.89 -18.61
N GLU A 229 72.13 142.67 -18.06
CA GLU A 229 71.94 144.06 -18.48
C GLU A 229 72.89 144.97 -17.65
N PRO A 230 73.78 145.74 -18.30
CA PRO A 230 74.76 146.59 -17.63
C PRO A 230 74.17 147.84 -16.97
#